data_AF-A0A9D8IRK3-F1
#
_entry.id   AF-A0A9D8IRK3-F1
#
_cell.length_a   1.000
_cell.length_b   1.000
_cell.length_c   1.000
_cell.angle_alpha   90.00
_cell.angle_beta   90.00
_cell.angle_gamma   90.00
#
_symmetry.space_group_name_H-M   'P 1'
#
loop_
_entity.id
_entity.type
_entity.pdbx_description
1 polymer ?
#
loop_
_entity_poly.entity_id
_entity_poly.type
_entity_poly.pdbx_seq_one_letter_code
_entity_poly.pdbx_strand_id
1 'polypeptide(L)'
;MPSISEKVAKLERRVAERERKIEIIFPSWLTEFMTSPNDALAAPPPNATSPAPEQQCDDCGYVIPRRARFCAGCGVAVAEPSR
;
A
#
# COMPACT_ATOMS: atom_id res chain seq x y z
N MET A 1 20.83 -51.18 -0.93
CA MET A 1 19.65 -50.32 -1.14
C MET A 1 19.26 -49.75 0.22
N PRO A 2 19.13 -48.42 0.39
CA PRO A 2 18.79 -47.86 1.70
C PRO A 2 17.36 -48.25 2.10
N SER A 3 17.21 -48.68 3.36
CA SER A 3 15.92 -49.09 3.94
C SER A 3 14.94 -47.92 4.02
N ILE A 4 13.65 -48.21 4.02
CA ILE A 4 12.58 -47.19 4.05
C ILE A 4 12.78 -46.24 5.26
N SER A 5 13.12 -46.79 6.42
CA SER A 5 13.41 -46.01 7.63
C SER A 5 14.55 -45.00 7.45
N GLU A 6 15.59 -45.38 6.72
CA GLU A 6 16.75 -44.53 6.46
C GLU A 6 16.41 -43.38 5.49
N LYS A 7 15.48 -43.63 4.55
CA LYS A 7 14.95 -42.61 3.64
C LYS A 7 14.04 -41.62 4.37
N VAL A 8 13.22 -42.07 5.31
CA VAL A 8 12.34 -41.22 6.14
C VAL A 8 13.18 -40.27 7.00
N ALA A 9 14.17 -40.79 7.73
CA ALA A 9 15.05 -39.96 8.56
C ALA A 9 15.89 -38.93 7.76
N LYS A 10 16.16 -39.22 6.48
CA LYS A 10 16.83 -38.29 5.57
C LYS A 10 15.88 -37.22 5.04
N LEU A 11 14.60 -37.57 4.83
CA LEU A 11 13.58 -36.63 4.40
C LEU A 11 13.21 -35.66 5.52
N GLU A 12 13.01 -36.16 6.75
CA GLU A 12 12.69 -35.35 7.93
C GLU A 12 13.75 -34.28 8.19
N ARG A 13 15.04 -34.62 8.09
CA ARG A 13 16.14 -33.64 8.20
C ARG A 13 16.09 -32.55 7.12
N ARG A 14 15.70 -32.90 5.89
CA ARG A 14 15.56 -31.93 4.79
C ARG A 14 14.31 -31.05 4.94
N VAL A 15 13.24 -31.58 5.54
CA VAL A 15 12.04 -30.81 5.87
C VAL A 15 12.37 -29.81 6.97
N ALA A 16 12.98 -30.25 8.08
CA ALA A 16 13.38 -29.36 9.17
C ALA A 16 14.35 -28.25 8.73
N GLU A 17 15.31 -28.54 7.84
CA GLU A 17 16.21 -27.53 7.28
C GLU A 17 15.47 -26.51 6.38
N ARG A 18 14.44 -26.95 5.65
CA ARG A 18 13.61 -26.08 4.81
C ARG A 18 12.64 -25.22 5.64
N GLU A 19 12.06 -25.77 6.69
CA GLU A 19 11.18 -25.04 7.61
C GLU A 19 11.92 -23.89 8.30
N ARG A 20 13.15 -24.13 8.76
CA ARG A 20 14.04 -23.08 9.28
C ARG A 20 14.35 -21.97 8.26
N LYS A 21 14.29 -22.26 6.96
CA LYS A 21 14.51 -21.28 5.89
C LYS A 21 13.25 -20.48 5.54
N ILE A 22 12.06 -21.05 5.77
CA ILE A 22 10.77 -20.37 5.62
C ILE A 22 10.63 -19.28 6.70
N GLU A 23 11.10 -19.53 7.93
CA GLU A 23 11.14 -18.53 9.02
C GLU A 23 12.01 -17.31 8.71
N ILE A 24 12.97 -17.40 7.78
CA ILE A 24 13.91 -16.31 7.47
C ILE A 24 13.41 -15.42 6.31
N ILE A 25 12.49 -15.91 5.48
CA ILE A 25 11.93 -15.14 4.34
C ILE A 25 10.73 -14.30 4.77
N PHE A 26 10.09 -14.63 5.89
CA PHE A 26 9.00 -13.85 6.47
C PHE A 26 9.48 -13.25 7.80
N PRO A 27 10.18 -12.11 7.78
CA PRO A 27 10.37 -11.34 9.01
C PRO A 27 8.99 -11.03 9.61
N SER A 28 8.93 -11.00 10.94
CA SER A 28 7.79 -10.71 11.84
C SER A 28 6.77 -9.63 11.40
N TRP A 29 7.08 -8.87 10.37
CA TRP A 29 6.24 -7.85 9.74
C TRP A 29 5.06 -8.40 8.92
N LEU A 30 5.14 -9.58 8.29
CA LEU A 30 4.05 -10.05 7.42
C LEU A 30 2.86 -10.69 8.17
N THR A 31 3.07 -11.17 9.40
CA THR A 31 1.98 -11.62 10.28
C THR A 31 1.15 -10.46 10.84
N GLU A 32 1.66 -9.23 10.84
CA GLU A 32 0.86 -8.04 11.18
C GLU A 32 -0.11 -7.65 10.05
N PHE A 33 0.18 -8.04 8.81
CA PHE A 33 -0.58 -7.58 7.63
C PHE A 33 -1.72 -8.52 7.21
N MET A 34 -1.82 -9.75 7.76
CA MET A 34 -2.80 -10.76 7.32
C MET A 34 -3.74 -11.29 8.42
N THR A 35 -3.61 -10.84 9.66
CA THR A 35 -4.64 -10.97 10.71
C THR A 35 -4.95 -9.58 11.24
N SER A 36 -6.14 -9.00 11.18
CA SER A 36 -7.48 -9.43 10.82
C SER A 36 -8.32 -8.13 10.75
N PRO A 37 -9.37 -8.04 9.94
CA PRO A 37 -9.98 -6.79 9.50
C PRO A 37 -11.02 -6.29 10.52
N ASN A 38 -10.73 -5.17 11.20
CA ASN A 38 -11.75 -4.43 11.94
C ASN A 38 -11.65 -2.90 11.76
N ASP A 39 -11.06 -2.45 10.66
CA ASP A 39 -11.07 -1.04 10.24
C ASP A 39 -12.18 -0.72 9.23
N ALA A 40 -13.22 -1.57 9.15
CA ALA A 40 -14.39 -1.33 8.29
C ALA A 40 -15.24 -0.11 8.73
N LEU A 41 -14.79 0.70 9.69
CA LEU A 41 -15.33 2.03 10.00
C LEU A 41 -14.33 3.19 9.84
N ALA A 42 -13.10 2.95 9.41
CA ALA A 42 -12.23 4.04 8.95
C ALA A 42 -12.48 4.24 7.46
N ALA A 43 -13.02 5.42 7.11
CA ALA A 43 -13.08 5.89 5.73
C ALA A 43 -11.75 5.58 5.00
N PRO A 44 -11.76 5.30 3.67
CA PRO A 44 -10.52 5.11 2.93
C PRO A 44 -9.57 6.27 3.25
N PRO A 45 -8.24 6.02 3.42
CA PRO A 45 -7.31 7.11 3.68
C PRO A 45 -7.54 8.16 2.59
N PRO A 46 -7.88 9.41 2.94
CA PRO A 46 -8.09 10.45 1.95
C PRO A 46 -6.72 10.70 1.36
N ASN A 47 -6.46 9.99 0.25
CA ASN A 47 -5.47 10.26 -0.76
C ASN A 47 -4.24 10.98 -0.20
N ALA A 48 -3.18 10.22 0.10
CA ALA A 48 -1.85 10.76 0.30
C ALA A 48 -1.35 11.43 -1.00
N THR A 49 -1.99 12.52 -1.38
CA THR A 49 -1.49 13.53 -2.29
C THR A 49 -0.82 14.52 -1.36
N SER A 50 0.50 14.54 -1.40
CA SER A 50 1.35 15.68 -1.00
C SER A 50 0.56 16.98 -1.10
N PRO A 51 0.64 17.94 -0.15
CA PRO A 51 -0.09 19.22 -0.24
C PRO A 51 0.41 19.98 -1.47
N ALA A 52 -0.10 19.58 -2.63
CA ALA A 52 0.05 20.27 -3.87
C ALA A 52 -0.67 21.58 -3.57
N PRO A 53 0.00 22.72 -3.73
CA PRO A 53 -0.60 23.98 -3.36
C PRO A 53 -1.95 24.09 -4.07
N GLU A 54 -3.01 24.10 -3.28
CA GLU A 54 -4.39 24.26 -3.71
C GLU A 54 -4.70 25.75 -3.78
N GLN A 55 -5.49 26.16 -4.75
CA GLN A 55 -5.95 27.54 -4.89
C GLN A 55 -7.48 27.54 -4.97
N GLN A 56 -8.10 28.53 -4.36
CA GLN A 56 -9.55 28.65 -4.39
C GLN A 56 -9.97 29.39 -5.66
N CYS A 57 -11.04 28.94 -6.28
CA CYS A 57 -11.66 29.66 -7.39
C CYS A 57 -12.25 30.98 -6.88
N ASP A 58 -11.83 32.12 -7.43
CA ASP A 58 -12.42 33.43 -7.09
C ASP A 58 -13.89 33.55 -7.53
N ASP A 59 -14.31 32.76 -8.52
CA ASP A 59 -15.65 32.83 -9.12
C ASP A 59 -16.68 31.97 -8.37
N CYS A 60 -16.29 30.77 -7.92
CA CYS A 60 -17.23 29.81 -7.31
C CYS A 60 -16.81 29.25 -5.95
N GLY A 61 -15.61 29.58 -5.46
CA GLY A 61 -15.09 29.09 -4.19
C GLY A 61 -14.62 27.63 -4.18
N TYR A 62 -14.65 26.93 -5.32
CA TYR A 62 -14.18 25.55 -5.44
C TYR A 62 -12.66 25.45 -5.26
N VAL A 63 -12.18 24.38 -4.64
CA VAL A 63 -10.75 24.15 -4.44
C VAL A 63 -10.15 23.54 -5.70
N ILE A 64 -9.24 24.26 -6.33
CA ILE A 64 -8.61 23.88 -7.58
C ILE A 64 -7.16 23.49 -7.31
N PRO A 65 -6.70 22.32 -7.77
CA PRO A 65 -5.29 21.98 -7.69
C PRO A 65 -4.49 22.93 -8.61
N ARG A 66 -3.37 23.52 -8.16
CA ARG A 66 -2.60 24.51 -8.96
C ARG A 66 -2.14 24.08 -10.34
N ARG A 67 -2.18 22.78 -10.64
CA ARG A 67 -1.87 22.19 -11.95
C ARG A 67 -3.06 22.13 -12.91
N ALA A 68 -4.27 22.50 -12.47
CA ALA A 68 -5.44 22.55 -13.33
C ALA A 68 -5.56 23.91 -14.02
N ARG A 69 -5.81 23.87 -15.34
CA ARG A 69 -6.04 25.06 -16.18
C ARG A 69 -7.46 25.59 -16.12
N PHE A 70 -8.39 24.78 -15.60
CA PHE A 70 -9.82 25.10 -15.52
C PHE A 70 -10.38 24.65 -14.17
N CYS A 71 -11.37 25.38 -13.66
CA CYS A 71 -12.12 25.01 -12.48
C CYS A 71 -13.06 23.84 -12.78
N ALA A 72 -12.92 22.72 -12.04
CA ALA A 72 -13.84 21.59 -12.16
C ALA A 72 -15.26 21.91 -11.64
N GLY A 73 -15.42 22.97 -10.85
CA GLY A 73 -16.70 23.39 -10.28
C GLY A 73 -17.55 24.28 -11.19
N CYS A 74 -16.95 25.25 -11.88
CA CYS A 74 -17.69 26.22 -12.73
C CYS A 74 -17.20 26.30 -14.18
N GLY A 75 -16.07 25.67 -14.53
CA GLY A 75 -15.50 25.69 -15.87
C GLY A 75 -14.68 26.94 -16.23
N VAL A 76 -14.53 27.90 -15.31
CA VAL A 76 -13.70 29.09 -15.55
C VAL A 76 -12.23 28.72 -15.73
N ALA A 77 -11.55 29.39 -16.66
CA ALA A 77 -10.10 29.23 -16.84
C ALA A 77 -9.37 29.84 -15.64
N VAL A 78 -8.42 29.09 -15.08
CA VAL A 78 -7.64 29.51 -13.92
C VAL A 78 -6.30 30.01 -14.41
N ALA A 79 -5.95 31.23 -14.05
CA ALA A 79 -4.64 31.78 -14.39
C ALA A 79 -3.54 30.86 -13.82
N GLU A 80 -2.62 30.43 -14.68
CA GLU A 80 -1.47 29.62 -14.25
C GLU A 80 -0.70 30.43 -13.19
N PRO A 81 -0.33 29.82 -12.04
CA PRO A 81 0.42 30.54 -11.03
C PRO A 81 1.77 30.94 -11.63
N SER A 82 1.94 32.23 -11.91
CA SER A 82 3.20 32.81 -12.40
C SER A 82 4.35 32.36 -11.52
N ARG A 83 5.28 31.64 -12.14
CA ARG A 83 6.43 30.93 -11.57
C ARG A 83 7.41 31.85 -10.84
#